data_AF-A0A960GG57-F1
#
_entry.id   AF-A0A960GG57-F1
#
_cell.length_a   1.000
_cell.length_b   1.000
_cell.length_c   1.000
_cell.angle_alpha   90.00
_cell.angle_beta   90.00
_cell.angle_gamma   90.00
#
_symmetry.space_group_name_H-M   'P 1'
#
loop_
_entity.id
_entity.type
_entity.pdbx_description
1 polymer ?
#
loop_
_entity_poly.entity_id
_entity_poly.type
_entity_poly.pdbx_seq_one_letter_code
_entity_poly.pdbx_strand_id
1 'polypeptide(L)'
;MADMEPEWPSWLRDITTTLSVSAQYVLWGNVNDVHVLPSGSGGPVVLDTVNSLWHALRGQGYTFVLRYHPVSGFDVLPVDADVRAQAEKVAGASLSPGASITLEQVQRAVTSVVQSQDVRAAVVLERPSRIMPDVEHLTPAEQEAFAALENLATRASARTIGTDTRLLHNPVLWLIDRESDLPHWLVADNGPVIRTVVVPTPGREQRRHLSELLVSSLPGASEAGSDGREAALDDMTDGSDGMTLRELNDIVRLARDQQITLDDVDAAIRAHRVGVSDNPWRKDYLWDAVSEAEKDHVVSRRVLGQPAAVTKALDVLKRSVVGLSGAQARSSSRRPRGVLLFVGPTGTGKTELAKAITELVFGEGVAPLRFDMSEFRADHSEARLIGAPPGYVGYDAGGELTNGIRRRPFSLVLFDEIDKAHPRILDKFLQVLDEGRLTDGRGATVSFQESLLVFTSNAGMDEINEEIRRKGGGPDALPTYEELSRRLRAALETYFVSELRRPELLNRFGDNIVVFDFIRSPVPQQIFDNQLGFVIERVEEQQGAALTFAPEPLAAMRQACTQNPLMGGRGVGNLMESLVIDPLARALFELQPRDGDRLEVTGWTHVGGVATMTLTRR
;
A
#
# COMPACT_ATOMS: atom_id res chain seq x y z
N MET A 1 -28.01 15.33 10.81
CA MET A 1 -27.44 16.57 11.38
C MET A 1 -27.51 17.62 10.29
N ALA A 2 -28.67 18.27 10.15
CA ALA A 2 -28.99 19.11 9.01
C ALA A 2 -28.19 20.43 9.02
N ASP A 3 -27.85 20.91 7.83
CA ASP A 3 -27.64 22.34 7.50
C ASP A 3 -26.42 23.06 8.11
N MET A 4 -25.22 22.48 8.06
CA MET A 4 -24.02 23.34 8.10
C MET A 4 -23.51 23.55 6.67
N GLU A 5 -23.57 24.79 6.19
CA GLU A 5 -22.82 25.15 4.98
C GLU A 5 -21.34 24.80 5.18
N PRO A 6 -20.66 24.27 4.15
CA PRO A 6 -19.24 23.97 4.24
C PRO A 6 -18.45 25.24 4.57
N GLU A 7 -17.47 25.13 5.46
CA GLU A 7 -16.55 26.24 5.69
C GLU A 7 -15.71 26.52 4.45
N TRP A 8 -15.31 27.79 4.29
CA TRP A 8 -14.27 28.15 3.34
C TRP A 8 -12.96 27.39 3.64
N PRO A 9 -12.37 26.69 2.65
CA PRO A 9 -11.07 26.05 2.78
C PRO A 9 -10.01 27.00 3.33
N SER A 10 -9.15 26.50 4.22
CA SER A 10 -8.09 27.31 4.86
C SER A 10 -7.18 28.00 3.85
N TRP A 11 -6.82 27.31 2.75
CA TRP A 11 -5.97 27.86 1.69
C TRP A 11 -6.61 29.05 0.97
N LEU A 12 -7.95 29.03 0.75
CA LEU A 12 -8.68 30.18 0.19
C LEU A 12 -8.80 31.33 1.19
N ARG A 13 -9.00 31.01 2.49
CA ARG A 13 -9.00 32.02 3.56
C ARG A 13 -7.64 32.71 3.68
N ASP A 14 -6.53 31.97 3.59
CA ASP A 14 -5.18 32.53 3.60
C ASP A 14 -5.00 33.54 2.47
N ILE A 15 -5.38 33.18 1.24
CA ILE A 15 -5.31 34.09 0.09
C ILE A 15 -6.15 35.35 0.34
N THR A 16 -7.46 35.19 0.58
CA THR A 16 -8.39 36.33 0.70
C THR A 16 -8.08 37.27 1.85
N THR A 17 -7.52 36.78 2.96
CA THR A 17 -7.18 37.62 4.12
C THR A 17 -5.86 38.37 3.96
N THR A 18 -5.02 37.95 3.01
CA THR A 18 -3.66 38.51 2.82
C THR A 18 -3.50 39.32 1.53
N LEU A 19 -4.58 39.50 0.77
CA LEU A 19 -4.59 40.31 -0.47
C LEU A 19 -4.14 41.76 -0.29
N SER A 20 -4.07 42.27 0.94
CA SER A 20 -3.57 43.61 1.26
C SER A 20 -2.05 43.69 1.43
N VAL A 21 -1.38 42.55 1.59
CA VAL A 21 0.06 42.47 1.89
C VAL A 21 0.86 41.62 0.92
N SER A 22 0.20 40.75 0.14
CA SER A 22 0.86 39.86 -0.82
C SER A 22 0.32 40.12 -2.24
N ALA A 23 1.23 40.39 -3.17
CA ALA A 23 0.90 40.62 -4.58
C ALA A 23 0.92 39.34 -5.42
N GLN A 24 1.65 38.30 -4.96
CA GLN A 24 1.72 37.03 -5.67
C GLN A 24 1.62 35.86 -4.71
N TYR A 25 1.04 34.77 -5.20
CA TYR A 25 0.85 33.54 -4.47
C TYR A 25 1.26 32.34 -5.31
N VAL A 26 2.05 31.44 -4.74
CA VAL A 26 2.37 30.14 -5.34
C VAL A 26 1.56 29.07 -4.64
N LEU A 27 0.57 28.52 -5.35
CA LEU A 27 -0.27 27.44 -4.86
C LEU A 27 0.24 26.11 -5.39
N TRP A 28 0.44 25.14 -4.49
CA TRP A 28 0.91 23.81 -4.85
C TRP A 28 0.25 22.70 -4.04
N GLY A 29 0.38 21.45 -4.50
CA GLY A 29 -0.26 20.28 -3.88
C GLY A 29 -1.50 19.85 -4.66
N ASN A 30 -2.67 19.83 -4.02
CA ASN A 30 -3.91 19.32 -4.59
C ASN A 30 -4.63 20.33 -5.51
N VAL A 31 -3.89 21.01 -6.39
CA VAL A 31 -4.39 22.11 -7.23
C VAL A 31 -5.31 21.65 -8.37
N ASN A 32 -5.27 20.38 -8.74
CA ASN A 32 -6.10 19.81 -9.81
C ASN A 32 -7.43 19.20 -9.30
N ASP A 33 -7.76 19.36 -8.02
CA ASP A 33 -9.01 18.82 -7.44
C ASP A 33 -10.21 19.75 -7.63
N VAL A 34 -11.37 19.32 -7.15
CA VAL A 34 -12.55 20.15 -6.89
C VAL A 34 -12.67 20.43 -5.40
N HIS A 35 -13.37 21.50 -5.05
CA HIS A 35 -13.57 21.96 -3.68
C HIS A 35 -15.06 22.21 -3.43
N VAL A 36 -15.52 21.83 -2.25
CA VAL A 36 -16.89 22.10 -1.79
C VAL A 36 -16.86 23.44 -1.05
N LEU A 37 -17.64 24.41 -1.52
CA LEU A 37 -17.66 25.79 -1.03
C LEU A 37 -19.09 26.25 -0.67
N PRO A 38 -19.23 27.21 0.25
CA PRO A 38 -20.52 27.79 0.56
C PRO A 38 -20.99 28.69 -0.59
N SER A 39 -22.30 28.72 -0.86
CA SER A 39 -22.90 29.59 -1.88
C SER A 39 -23.68 30.78 -1.30
N GLY A 40 -23.96 30.77 0.02
CA GLY A 40 -24.62 31.85 0.75
C GLY A 40 -26.13 31.95 0.54
N SER A 41 -26.72 31.22 -0.42
CA SER A 41 -28.18 31.23 -0.64
C SER A 41 -28.75 29.99 -1.37
N GLY A 42 -27.92 29.03 -1.77
CA GLY A 42 -28.36 27.85 -2.52
C GLY A 42 -27.40 26.67 -2.40
N GLY A 43 -27.36 26.03 -1.23
CA GLY A 43 -26.57 24.82 -0.96
C GLY A 43 -25.05 24.97 -1.19
N PRO A 44 -24.26 23.93 -0.86
CA PRO A 44 -22.85 23.90 -1.23
C PRO A 44 -22.67 23.84 -2.75
N VAL A 45 -21.64 24.51 -3.26
CA VAL A 45 -21.22 24.43 -4.67
C VAL A 45 -19.90 23.67 -4.78
N VAL A 46 -19.75 22.89 -5.84
CA VAL A 46 -18.53 22.13 -6.14
C VAL A 46 -17.84 22.79 -7.32
N LEU A 47 -16.63 23.34 -7.10
CA LEU A 47 -15.88 24.11 -8.08
C LEU A 47 -14.44 23.60 -8.17
N ASP A 48 -13.83 23.62 -9.35
CA ASP A 48 -12.38 23.42 -9.46
C ASP A 48 -11.59 24.54 -8.74
N THR A 49 -10.28 24.36 -8.58
CA THR A 49 -9.41 25.34 -7.90
C THR A 49 -9.50 26.75 -8.50
N VAL A 50 -9.55 26.89 -9.82
CA VAL A 50 -9.58 28.21 -10.48
C VAL A 50 -10.93 28.90 -10.27
N ASN A 51 -12.03 28.16 -10.41
CA ASN A 51 -13.38 28.66 -10.15
C ASN A 51 -13.60 28.95 -8.67
N SER A 52 -12.95 28.20 -7.78
CA SER A 52 -12.93 28.44 -6.34
C SER A 52 -12.22 29.76 -5.98
N LEU A 53 -11.08 30.03 -6.61
CA LEU A 53 -10.37 31.31 -6.52
C LEU A 53 -11.25 32.46 -7.01
N TRP A 54 -11.89 32.30 -8.17
CA TRP A 54 -12.82 33.29 -8.70
C TRP A 54 -13.99 33.55 -7.74
N HIS A 55 -14.63 32.50 -7.22
CA HIS A 55 -15.75 32.60 -6.27
C HIS A 55 -15.36 33.40 -5.02
N ALA A 56 -14.16 33.15 -4.49
CA ALA A 56 -13.62 33.88 -3.34
C ALA A 56 -13.28 35.35 -3.66
N LEU A 57 -12.60 35.60 -4.79
CA LEU A 57 -12.20 36.93 -5.23
C LEU A 57 -13.39 37.82 -5.60
N ARG A 58 -14.42 37.25 -6.22
CA ARG A 58 -15.67 37.96 -6.52
C ARG A 58 -16.29 38.55 -5.24
N GLY A 59 -16.26 37.81 -4.14
CA GLY A 59 -16.69 38.29 -2.82
C GLY A 59 -15.83 39.45 -2.27
N GLN A 60 -14.60 39.60 -2.75
CA GLN A 60 -13.69 40.71 -2.42
C GLN A 60 -13.80 41.90 -3.38
N GLY A 61 -14.73 41.86 -4.34
CA GLY A 61 -14.98 42.96 -5.29
C GLY A 61 -14.11 42.92 -6.55
N TYR A 62 -13.51 41.77 -6.88
CA TYR A 62 -12.79 41.60 -8.15
C TYR A 62 -13.79 41.44 -9.30
N THR A 63 -13.45 42.07 -10.43
CA THR A 63 -14.27 42.09 -11.64
C THR A 63 -14.01 40.87 -12.52
N PHE A 64 -12.74 40.47 -12.64
CA PHE A 64 -12.37 39.28 -13.43
C PHE A 64 -11.07 38.62 -12.97
N VAL A 65 -10.88 37.37 -13.42
CA VAL A 65 -9.61 36.63 -13.37
C VAL A 65 -9.15 36.39 -14.80
N LEU A 66 -7.97 36.91 -15.16
CA LEU A 66 -7.28 36.55 -16.39
C LEU A 66 -6.55 35.23 -16.17
N ARG A 67 -6.93 34.20 -16.92
CA ARG A 67 -6.36 32.85 -16.82
C ARG A 67 -5.43 32.60 -17.97
N TYR A 68 -4.25 32.04 -17.71
CA TYR A 68 -3.31 31.59 -18.75
C TYR A 68 -3.04 30.10 -18.60
N HIS A 69 -3.13 29.37 -19.69
CA HIS A 69 -2.71 27.97 -19.78
C HIS A 69 -1.83 27.76 -21.02
N PRO A 70 -0.66 27.10 -20.91
CA PRO A 70 0.34 27.02 -21.99
C PRO A 70 -0.17 26.47 -23.33
N VAL A 71 -1.22 25.64 -23.30
CA VAL A 71 -1.77 25.03 -24.53
C VAL A 71 -2.91 25.85 -25.13
N SER A 72 -3.73 26.50 -24.30
CA SER A 72 -4.97 27.16 -24.75
C SER A 72 -4.87 28.68 -24.80
N GLY A 73 -3.79 29.26 -24.28
CA GLY A 73 -3.58 30.71 -24.23
C GLY A 73 -4.33 31.37 -23.07
N PHE A 74 -4.75 32.61 -23.27
CA PHE A 74 -5.50 33.38 -22.29
C PHE A 74 -7.01 33.14 -22.38
N ASP A 75 -7.67 33.16 -21.22
CA ASP A 75 -9.12 33.15 -21.06
C ASP A 75 -9.51 34.01 -19.85
N VAL A 76 -10.80 34.21 -19.60
CA VAL A 76 -11.29 35.08 -18.51
C VAL A 76 -12.45 34.46 -17.74
N LEU A 77 -12.47 34.69 -16.42
CA LEU A 77 -13.62 34.42 -15.55
C LEU A 77 -14.18 35.73 -14.98
N PRO A 78 -15.52 35.91 -14.91
CA PRO A 78 -16.54 35.01 -15.42
C PRO A 78 -16.58 35.06 -16.96
N VAL A 79 -17.14 34.01 -17.57
CA VAL A 79 -17.31 33.95 -19.03
C VAL A 79 -18.46 34.88 -19.43
N ASP A 80 -18.13 36.14 -19.69
CA ASP A 80 -19.05 37.21 -20.09
C ASP A 80 -18.40 38.09 -21.17
N ALA A 81 -19.20 38.56 -22.13
CA ALA A 81 -18.69 39.29 -23.28
C ALA A 81 -18.13 40.67 -22.91
N ASP A 82 -18.77 41.38 -21.99
CA ASP A 82 -18.33 42.71 -21.53
C ASP A 82 -17.08 42.58 -20.68
N VAL A 83 -17.04 41.57 -19.80
CA VAL A 83 -15.85 41.24 -19.02
C VAL A 83 -14.67 40.88 -19.93
N ARG A 84 -14.90 40.07 -20.98
CA ARG A 84 -13.87 39.73 -21.95
C ARG A 84 -13.31 40.97 -22.64
N ALA A 85 -14.17 41.86 -23.14
CA ALA A 85 -13.71 43.10 -23.77
C ALA A 85 -12.91 43.98 -22.80
N GLN A 86 -13.32 44.06 -21.53
CA GLN A 86 -12.58 44.79 -20.50
C GLN A 86 -11.22 44.14 -20.20
N ALA A 87 -11.18 42.81 -20.12
CA ALA A 87 -9.95 42.06 -19.87
C ALA A 87 -8.96 42.18 -21.04
N GLU A 88 -9.41 42.10 -22.30
CA GLU A 88 -8.55 42.35 -23.48
C GLU A 88 -7.95 43.76 -23.46
N LYS A 89 -8.78 44.76 -23.12
CA LYS A 89 -8.33 46.15 -23.00
C LYS A 89 -7.27 46.33 -21.91
N VAL A 90 -7.46 45.72 -20.75
CA VAL A 90 -6.56 45.85 -19.60
C VAL A 90 -5.28 45.03 -19.79
N ALA A 91 -5.39 43.79 -20.31
CA ALA A 91 -4.25 42.92 -20.55
C ALA A 91 -3.42 43.35 -21.78
N GLY A 92 -4.03 44.09 -22.72
CA GLY A 92 -3.39 44.41 -24.00
C GLY A 92 -3.12 43.18 -24.86
N ALA A 93 -3.91 42.11 -24.67
CA ALA A 93 -3.75 40.81 -25.33
C ALA A 93 -5.11 40.29 -25.80
N SER A 94 -5.14 39.58 -26.94
CA SER A 94 -6.36 38.93 -27.41
C SER A 94 -6.64 37.66 -26.60
N LEU A 95 -7.91 37.49 -26.22
CA LEU A 95 -8.42 36.31 -25.51
C LEU A 95 -8.99 35.26 -26.49
N SER A 96 -8.43 35.20 -27.70
CA SER A 96 -8.85 34.23 -28.72
C SER A 96 -8.40 32.81 -28.34
N PRO A 97 -9.32 31.82 -28.25
CA PRO A 97 -8.96 30.45 -27.90
C PRO A 97 -7.92 29.86 -28.86
N GLY A 98 -6.85 29.26 -28.32
CA GLY A 98 -5.83 28.56 -29.11
C GLY A 98 -4.82 29.47 -29.82
N ALA A 99 -4.79 30.77 -29.50
CA ALA A 99 -3.71 31.64 -29.92
C ALA A 99 -2.37 31.16 -29.32
N SER A 100 -1.32 31.05 -30.13
CA SER A 100 0.04 30.82 -29.63
C SER A 100 0.53 32.09 -28.95
N ILE A 101 0.77 32.03 -27.64
CA ILE A 101 1.19 33.18 -26.83
C ILE A 101 2.63 32.96 -26.37
N THR A 102 3.51 33.93 -26.64
CA THR A 102 4.90 33.87 -26.17
C THR A 102 4.99 34.22 -24.69
N LEU A 103 6.03 33.75 -24.00
CA LEU A 103 6.24 34.05 -22.58
C LEU A 103 6.39 35.57 -22.32
N GLU A 104 6.95 36.31 -23.28
CA GLU A 104 7.02 37.77 -23.25
C GLU A 104 5.63 38.42 -23.30
N GLN A 105 4.72 37.90 -24.16
CA GLN A 105 3.32 38.36 -24.19
C GLN A 105 2.62 38.04 -22.86
N VAL A 106 2.92 36.89 -22.25
CA VAL A 106 2.40 36.54 -20.93
C VAL A 106 2.86 37.54 -19.88
N GLN A 107 4.16 37.79 -19.80
CA GLN A 107 4.77 38.74 -18.88
C GLN A 107 4.18 40.15 -19.02
N ARG A 108 3.98 40.64 -20.25
CA ARG A 108 3.37 41.95 -20.51
C ARG A 108 1.92 42.03 -20.03
N ALA A 109 1.10 41.03 -20.37
CA ALA A 109 -0.30 40.99 -19.97
C ALA A 109 -0.45 40.91 -18.45
N VAL A 110 0.35 40.05 -17.78
CA VAL A 110 0.39 39.95 -16.32
C VAL A 110 0.74 41.32 -15.70
N THR A 111 1.80 41.96 -16.20
CA THR A 111 2.24 43.28 -15.71
C THR A 111 1.15 44.33 -15.85
N SER A 112 0.45 44.36 -16.99
CA SER A 112 -0.62 45.32 -17.25
C SER A 112 -1.82 45.13 -16.31
N VAL A 113 -2.23 43.88 -16.06
CA VAL A 113 -3.32 43.56 -15.11
C VAL A 113 -2.94 43.95 -13.68
N VAL A 114 -1.75 43.56 -13.22
CA VAL A 114 -1.27 43.85 -11.86
C VAL A 114 -1.14 45.35 -11.60
N GLN A 115 -0.76 46.13 -12.61
CA GLN A 115 -0.57 47.58 -12.49
C GLN A 115 -1.83 48.40 -12.77
N SER A 116 -2.93 47.78 -13.22
CA SER A 116 -4.18 48.47 -13.54
C SER A 116 -4.70 49.30 -12.36
N GLN A 117 -5.23 50.49 -12.66
CA GLN A 117 -5.87 51.38 -11.69
C GLN A 117 -7.39 51.42 -11.87
N ASP A 118 -7.90 50.92 -13.00
CA ASP A 118 -9.30 51.06 -13.38
C ASP A 118 -10.16 49.91 -12.86
N VAL A 119 -9.55 48.75 -12.58
CA VAL A 119 -10.28 47.51 -12.26
C VAL A 119 -9.53 46.65 -11.25
N ARG A 120 -10.30 45.98 -10.37
CA ARG A 120 -9.80 44.88 -9.54
C ARG A 120 -9.79 43.61 -10.36
N ALA A 121 -8.61 43.11 -10.66
CA ALA A 121 -8.43 41.91 -11.47
C ALA A 121 -7.32 41.04 -10.88
N ALA A 122 -7.44 39.74 -11.08
CA ALA A 122 -6.41 38.78 -10.70
C ALA A 122 -5.89 38.07 -11.95
N VAL A 123 -4.69 37.49 -11.85
CA VAL A 123 -4.12 36.64 -12.89
C VAL A 123 -3.90 35.25 -12.32
N VAL A 124 -4.33 34.21 -13.03
CA VAL A 124 -4.04 32.81 -12.71
C VAL A 124 -3.16 32.23 -13.80
N LEU A 125 -1.98 31.76 -13.41
CA LEU A 125 -1.04 31.07 -14.29
C LEU A 125 -1.11 29.57 -14.01
N GLU A 126 -1.74 28.81 -14.91
CA GLU A 126 -1.89 27.37 -14.78
C GLU A 126 -0.71 26.63 -15.40
N ARG A 127 -0.15 25.67 -14.66
CA ARG A 127 0.92 24.77 -15.14
C ARG A 127 2.11 25.52 -15.76
N PRO A 128 2.65 26.57 -15.10
CA PRO A 128 3.81 27.31 -15.61
C PRO A 128 5.05 26.41 -15.79
N SER A 129 5.12 25.29 -15.07
CA SER A 129 6.16 24.27 -15.23
C SER A 129 6.14 23.53 -16.56
N ARG A 130 5.07 23.65 -17.34
CA ARG A 130 5.01 23.11 -18.71
C ARG A 130 5.54 24.08 -19.77
N ILE A 131 5.91 25.29 -19.35
CA ILE A 131 6.58 26.28 -20.20
C ILE A 131 8.06 25.93 -20.31
N MET A 132 8.68 25.53 -19.20
CA MET A 132 10.11 25.22 -19.12
C MET A 132 10.37 23.71 -19.17
N PRO A 133 11.32 23.22 -19.99
CA PRO A 133 11.69 21.81 -20.03
C PRO A 133 12.55 21.39 -18.83
N ASP A 134 13.33 22.32 -18.27
CA ASP A 134 14.21 22.11 -17.13
C ASP A 134 14.26 23.38 -16.26
N VAL A 135 13.89 23.26 -14.98
CA VAL A 135 13.84 24.36 -14.01
C VAL A 135 15.25 24.83 -13.62
N GLU A 136 16.26 23.94 -13.69
CA GLU A 136 17.65 24.27 -13.36
C GLU A 136 18.38 24.97 -14.51
N HIS A 137 17.92 24.77 -15.75
CA HIS A 137 18.56 25.28 -16.97
C HIS A 137 17.59 26.10 -17.82
N LEU A 138 17.18 27.25 -17.30
CA LEU A 138 16.34 28.20 -18.03
C LEU A 138 17.07 28.78 -19.25
N THR A 139 16.34 28.94 -20.36
CA THR A 139 16.79 29.76 -21.49
C THR A 139 16.85 31.24 -21.09
N PRO A 140 17.63 32.08 -21.80
CA PRO A 140 17.70 33.51 -21.50
C PRO A 140 16.35 34.22 -21.49
N ALA A 141 15.43 33.84 -22.40
CA ALA A 141 14.10 34.42 -22.49
C ALA A 141 13.20 34.01 -21.30
N GLU A 142 13.32 32.77 -20.83
CA GLU A 142 12.63 32.31 -19.63
C GLU A 142 13.17 33.01 -18.38
N GLN A 143 14.50 33.07 -18.24
CA GLN A 143 15.14 33.74 -17.12
C GLN A 143 14.74 35.23 -17.04
N GLU A 144 14.73 35.94 -18.17
CA GLU A 144 14.29 37.33 -18.24
C GLU A 144 12.82 37.49 -17.83
N ALA A 145 11.93 36.62 -18.35
CA ALA A 145 10.51 36.68 -18.03
C ALA A 145 10.21 36.39 -16.55
N PHE A 146 10.84 35.37 -15.96
CA PHE A 146 10.65 35.05 -14.54
C PHE A 146 11.23 36.14 -13.63
N ALA A 147 12.42 36.68 -13.94
CA ALA A 147 12.99 37.80 -13.20
C ALA A 147 12.12 39.07 -13.28
N ALA A 148 11.48 39.31 -14.43
CA ALA A 148 10.53 40.41 -14.58
C ALA A 148 9.28 40.21 -13.70
N LEU A 149 8.77 38.98 -13.59
CA LEU A 149 7.62 38.64 -12.75
C LEU A 149 7.97 38.67 -11.25
N GLU A 150 9.18 38.28 -10.88
CA GLU A 150 9.72 38.46 -9.52
C GLU A 150 9.78 39.95 -9.14
N ASN A 151 10.39 40.78 -10.00
CA ASN A 151 10.47 42.23 -9.78
C ASN A 151 9.08 42.88 -9.71
N LEU A 152 8.10 42.36 -10.47
CA LEU A 152 6.71 42.79 -10.38
C LEU A 152 6.10 42.50 -9.01
N ALA A 153 6.43 41.37 -8.37
CA ALA A 153 5.96 41.04 -7.03
C ALA A 153 6.38 42.12 -6.01
N THR A 154 7.62 42.59 -6.09
CA THR A 154 8.19 43.59 -5.17
C THR A 154 7.69 45.02 -5.44
N ARG A 155 7.37 45.33 -6.70
CA ARG A 155 6.93 46.69 -7.11
C ARG A 155 5.42 46.87 -7.11
N ALA A 156 4.64 45.79 -7.09
CA ALA A 156 3.20 45.87 -7.00
C ALA A 156 2.78 46.56 -5.70
N SER A 157 1.75 47.40 -5.76
CA SER A 157 1.24 48.12 -4.59
C SER A 157 -0.24 47.81 -4.42
N ALA A 158 -0.69 47.61 -3.19
CA ALA A 158 -2.10 47.49 -2.85
C ALA A 158 -2.80 48.84 -3.06
N ARG A 159 -4.06 48.82 -3.52
CA ARG A 159 -4.79 50.03 -3.93
C ARG A 159 -6.27 49.96 -3.59
N THR A 160 -6.87 51.13 -3.43
CA THR A 160 -8.33 51.31 -3.42
C THR A 160 -8.82 51.46 -4.87
N ILE A 161 -10.02 50.95 -5.17
CA ILE A 161 -10.64 51.07 -6.50
C ILE A 161 -12.11 51.43 -6.33
N GLY A 162 -12.55 52.45 -7.07
CA GLY A 162 -13.91 52.97 -6.96
C GLY A 162 -14.21 53.48 -5.55
N THR A 163 -15.30 52.98 -4.94
CA THR A 163 -15.73 53.34 -3.59
C THR A 163 -15.21 52.38 -2.50
N ASP A 164 -14.46 51.33 -2.86
CA ASP A 164 -13.90 50.38 -1.89
C ASP A 164 -12.65 50.98 -1.20
N THR A 165 -12.71 51.12 0.12
CA THR A 165 -11.64 51.70 0.95
C THR A 165 -10.56 50.71 1.32
N ARG A 166 -10.73 49.41 1.03
CA ARG A 166 -9.73 48.37 1.33
C ARG A 166 -8.57 48.47 0.35
N LEU A 167 -7.34 48.47 0.86
CA LEU A 167 -6.13 48.39 0.04
C LEU A 167 -5.87 46.93 -0.34
N LEU A 168 -6.18 46.53 -1.58
CA LEU A 168 -5.91 45.17 -2.08
C LEU A 168 -5.00 45.21 -3.31
N HIS A 169 -4.17 44.19 -3.49
CA HIS A 169 -3.39 43.98 -4.71
C HIS A 169 -4.24 43.41 -5.84
N ASN A 170 -3.82 43.57 -7.10
CA ASN A 170 -4.25 42.72 -8.21
C ASN A 170 -3.32 41.50 -8.24
N PRO A 171 -3.71 40.33 -7.70
CA PRO A 171 -2.76 39.28 -7.40
C PRO A 171 -2.40 38.43 -8.62
N VAL A 172 -1.18 37.89 -8.63
CA VAL A 172 -0.78 36.78 -9.53
C VAL A 172 -0.80 35.48 -8.75
N LEU A 173 -1.55 34.50 -9.23
CA LEU A 173 -1.77 33.20 -8.61
C LEU A 173 -1.14 32.12 -9.49
N TRP A 174 -0.03 31.54 -9.05
CA TRP A 174 0.68 30.48 -9.75
C TRP A 174 0.16 29.13 -9.29
N LEU A 175 -0.35 28.29 -10.20
CA LEU A 175 -0.81 26.93 -9.87
C LEU A 175 0.19 25.91 -10.38
N ILE A 176 0.92 25.27 -9.46
CA ILE A 176 1.94 24.25 -9.76
C ILE A 176 1.65 22.93 -9.04
N ASP A 177 2.16 21.82 -9.56
CA ASP A 177 1.91 20.51 -8.95
C ASP A 177 2.80 20.31 -7.72
N ARG A 178 4.07 20.73 -7.81
CA ARG A 178 5.06 20.63 -6.72
C ARG A 178 5.76 21.96 -6.50
N GLU A 179 6.22 22.24 -5.28
CA GLU A 179 6.96 23.47 -4.98
C GLU A 179 8.23 23.64 -5.83
N SER A 180 8.89 22.53 -6.18
CA SER A 180 10.10 22.50 -7.02
C SER A 180 9.86 22.76 -8.51
N ASP A 181 8.61 22.96 -8.92
CA ASP A 181 8.23 23.17 -10.32
C ASP A 181 8.53 24.60 -10.82
N LEU A 182 8.96 25.49 -9.91
CA LEU A 182 9.43 26.85 -10.21
C LEU A 182 10.88 27.02 -9.74
N PRO A 183 11.61 27.99 -10.30
CA PRO A 183 12.98 28.27 -9.89
C PRO A 183 13.08 28.56 -8.38
N HIS A 184 14.03 27.93 -7.70
CA HIS A 184 14.17 28.03 -6.24
C HIS A 184 14.29 29.47 -5.74
N TRP A 185 14.99 30.34 -6.48
CA TRP A 185 15.13 31.76 -6.15
C TRP A 185 13.80 32.53 -6.23
N LEU A 186 12.85 32.10 -7.08
CA LEU A 186 11.54 32.74 -7.18
C LEU A 186 10.66 32.41 -5.96
N VAL A 187 10.78 31.20 -5.41
CA VAL A 187 9.91 30.71 -4.33
C VAL A 187 10.54 30.87 -2.94
N ALA A 188 11.79 30.42 -2.77
CA ALA A 188 12.45 30.37 -1.47
C ALA A 188 13.08 31.69 -1.04
N ASP A 189 13.76 32.40 -1.96
CA ASP A 189 14.47 33.64 -1.63
C ASP A 189 13.52 34.84 -1.47
N ASN A 190 12.29 34.72 -1.98
CA ASN A 190 11.27 35.78 -2.02
C ASN A 190 10.07 35.54 -1.09
N GLY A 191 10.18 34.65 -0.11
CA GLY A 191 9.09 34.33 0.84
C GLY A 191 8.38 35.54 1.50
N PRO A 192 9.03 36.70 1.74
CA PRO A 192 8.34 37.91 2.23
C PRO A 192 7.43 38.60 1.20
N VAL A 193 7.63 38.37 -0.09
CA VAL A 193 6.98 39.09 -1.21
C VAL A 193 6.04 38.16 -1.99
N ILE A 194 6.46 36.93 -2.24
CA ILE A 194 5.69 35.87 -2.91
C ILE A 194 5.28 34.86 -1.84
N ARG A 195 3.97 34.75 -1.60
CA ARG A 195 3.44 33.85 -0.56
C ARG A 195 3.22 32.45 -1.11
N THR A 196 3.81 31.44 -0.48
CA THR A 196 3.54 30.04 -0.81
C THR A 196 2.32 29.53 -0.02
N VAL A 197 1.36 28.91 -0.70
CA VAL A 197 0.12 28.37 -0.11
C VAL A 197 -0.04 26.91 -0.52
N VAL A 198 -0.13 26.02 0.46
CA VAL A 198 -0.38 24.59 0.19
C VAL A 198 -1.89 24.36 0.03
N VAL A 199 -2.28 23.74 -1.08
CA VAL A 199 -3.65 23.22 -1.27
C VAL A 199 -3.67 21.78 -0.75
N PRO A 200 -4.27 21.52 0.42
CA PRO A 200 -4.23 20.19 1.03
C PRO A 200 -5.17 19.20 0.32
N THR A 201 -4.89 17.91 0.45
CA THR A 201 -5.85 16.83 0.18
C THR A 201 -7.10 17.04 1.07
N PRO A 202 -8.32 16.78 0.58
CA PRO A 202 -9.53 17.08 1.33
C PRO A 202 -9.60 16.32 2.65
N GLY A 203 -10.02 17.02 3.70
CA GLY A 203 -10.28 16.42 5.02
C GLY A 203 -11.56 15.59 5.05
N ARG A 204 -11.80 14.89 6.16
CA ARG A 204 -13.01 14.07 6.37
C ARG A 204 -14.30 14.87 6.16
N GLU A 205 -14.37 16.07 6.73
CA GLU A 205 -15.54 16.96 6.60
C GLU A 205 -15.84 17.30 5.14
N GLN A 206 -14.84 17.70 4.35
CA GLN A 206 -15.03 18.04 2.94
C GLN A 206 -15.49 16.85 2.11
N ARG A 207 -14.94 15.65 2.38
CA ARG A 207 -15.41 14.41 1.76
C ARG A 207 -16.85 14.11 2.15
N ARG A 208 -17.22 14.29 3.42
CA ARG A 208 -18.60 14.10 3.89
C ARG A 208 -19.59 15.00 3.15
N HIS A 209 -19.31 16.29 3.04
CA HIS A 209 -20.18 17.24 2.33
C HIS A 209 -20.36 16.83 0.86
N LEU A 210 -19.30 16.39 0.18
CA LEU A 210 -19.44 15.89 -1.19
C LEU A 210 -20.22 14.57 -1.24
N SER A 211 -19.96 13.63 -0.34
CA SER A 211 -20.68 12.36 -0.26
C SER A 211 -22.18 12.57 -0.03
N GLU A 212 -22.59 13.56 0.77
CA GLU A 212 -24.01 13.92 0.95
C GLU A 212 -24.69 14.29 -0.37
N LEU A 213 -23.97 14.99 -1.26
CA LEU A 213 -24.46 15.33 -2.60
C LEU A 213 -24.50 14.10 -3.53
N LEU A 214 -23.52 13.20 -3.40
CA LEU A 214 -23.31 12.11 -4.35
C LEU A 214 -24.08 10.82 -4.04
N VAL A 215 -24.23 10.45 -2.76
CA VAL A 215 -24.86 9.19 -2.32
C VAL A 215 -26.29 9.07 -2.84
N SER A 216 -27.02 10.19 -2.92
CA SER A 216 -28.38 10.23 -3.47
C SER A 216 -28.49 9.78 -4.93
N SER A 217 -27.37 9.80 -5.68
CA SER A 217 -27.31 9.42 -7.09
C SER A 217 -26.90 7.96 -7.31
N LEU A 218 -26.60 7.21 -6.25
CA LEU A 218 -26.23 5.80 -6.33
C LEU A 218 -27.44 4.92 -6.67
N PRO A 219 -27.24 3.79 -7.40
CA PRO A 219 -28.29 2.79 -7.60
C PRO A 219 -28.87 2.30 -6.25
N GLY A 220 -30.19 2.15 -6.16
CA GLY A 220 -30.88 1.75 -4.92
C GLY A 220 -31.09 2.88 -3.90
N ALA A 221 -30.53 4.08 -4.13
CA ALA A 221 -30.64 5.18 -3.18
C ALA A 221 -32.07 5.70 -2.96
N SER A 222 -32.98 5.53 -3.91
CA SER A 222 -34.39 5.90 -3.75
C SER A 222 -35.16 4.97 -2.81
N GLU A 223 -34.77 3.70 -2.78
CA GLU A 223 -35.43 2.63 -2.01
C GLU A 223 -34.84 2.50 -0.59
N ALA A 224 -33.60 2.94 -0.40
CA ALA A 224 -32.94 2.97 0.89
C ALA A 224 -33.69 3.83 1.92
N GLY A 225 -33.76 3.36 3.16
CA GLY A 225 -34.23 4.14 4.30
C GLY A 225 -33.26 5.26 4.70
N SER A 226 -33.56 6.02 5.75
CA SER A 226 -32.62 6.99 6.33
C SER A 226 -31.32 6.31 6.76
N ASP A 227 -31.43 5.15 7.41
CA ASP A 227 -30.31 4.48 8.06
C ASP A 227 -29.35 3.89 7.02
N GLY A 228 -29.88 3.33 5.93
CA GLY A 228 -29.05 2.85 4.81
C GLY A 228 -28.28 3.98 4.14
N ARG A 229 -28.94 5.14 3.90
CA ARG A 229 -28.26 6.31 3.33
C ARG A 229 -27.16 6.86 4.24
N GLU A 230 -27.41 6.90 5.56
CA GLU A 230 -26.40 7.34 6.53
C GLU A 230 -25.21 6.36 6.57
N ALA A 231 -25.47 5.05 6.54
CA ALA A 231 -24.40 4.05 6.47
C ALA A 231 -23.55 4.21 5.21
N ALA A 232 -24.18 4.34 4.04
CA ALA A 232 -23.46 4.59 2.78
C ALA A 232 -22.69 5.91 2.78
N LEU A 233 -23.20 6.94 3.46
CA LEU A 233 -22.50 8.21 3.63
C LEU A 233 -21.23 8.04 4.47
N ASP A 234 -21.32 7.31 5.58
CA ASP A 234 -20.17 7.01 6.44
C ASP A 234 -19.15 6.15 5.69
N ASP A 235 -19.59 5.09 5.01
CA ASP A 235 -18.74 4.22 4.19
C ASP A 235 -18.05 5.02 3.06
N MET A 236 -18.79 5.88 2.35
CA MET A 236 -18.21 6.72 1.33
C MET A 236 -17.18 7.70 1.90
N THR A 237 -17.45 8.30 3.05
CA THR A 237 -16.60 9.33 3.68
C THR A 237 -15.30 8.74 4.25
N ASP A 238 -15.41 7.62 4.97
CA ASP A 238 -14.31 6.99 5.69
C ASP A 238 -13.58 5.97 4.81
N GLY A 239 -14.28 5.33 3.87
CA GLY A 239 -13.70 4.46 2.85
C GLY A 239 -12.86 5.21 1.82
N SER A 240 -13.19 6.48 1.52
CA SER A 240 -12.43 7.33 0.57
C SER A 240 -11.30 8.15 1.21
N ASP A 241 -10.79 7.74 2.37
CA ASP A 241 -9.70 8.48 3.01
C ASP A 241 -8.43 8.56 2.14
N GLY A 242 -7.86 9.76 2.08
CA GLY A 242 -6.68 10.07 1.27
C GLY A 242 -6.98 10.30 -0.21
N MET A 243 -8.24 10.13 -0.64
CA MET A 243 -8.67 10.43 -2.01
C MET A 243 -9.06 11.91 -2.16
N THR A 244 -8.88 12.41 -3.37
CA THR A 244 -9.35 13.71 -3.85
C THR A 244 -10.88 13.73 -4.01
N LEU A 245 -11.49 14.91 -3.98
CA LEU A 245 -12.93 15.05 -4.21
C LEU A 245 -13.33 14.70 -5.64
N ARG A 246 -12.40 14.86 -6.59
CA ARG A 246 -12.57 14.36 -7.95
C ARG A 246 -12.69 12.84 -7.98
N GLU A 247 -11.85 12.10 -7.27
CA GLU A 247 -11.93 10.64 -7.18
C GLU A 247 -13.26 10.18 -6.58
N LEU A 248 -13.84 10.90 -5.61
CA LEU A 248 -15.20 10.59 -5.10
C LEU A 248 -16.28 10.66 -6.19
N ASN A 249 -16.18 11.64 -7.11
CA ASN A 249 -17.08 11.71 -8.26
C ASN A 249 -16.88 10.52 -9.20
N ASP A 250 -15.62 10.12 -9.43
CA ASP A 250 -15.29 8.98 -10.27
C ASP A 250 -15.77 7.65 -9.65
N ILE A 251 -15.70 7.50 -8.33
CA ILE A 251 -16.26 6.35 -7.59
C ILE A 251 -17.76 6.22 -7.82
N VAL A 252 -18.53 7.31 -7.72
CA VAL A 252 -19.99 7.25 -7.95
C VAL A 252 -20.31 6.99 -9.42
N ARG A 253 -19.53 7.56 -10.35
CA ARG A 253 -19.66 7.24 -11.78
C ARG A 253 -19.40 5.76 -12.04
N LEU A 254 -18.35 5.20 -11.45
CA LEU A 254 -18.02 3.79 -11.53
C LEU A 254 -19.10 2.90 -10.92
N ALA A 255 -19.63 3.28 -9.76
CA ALA A 255 -20.72 2.56 -9.10
C ALA A 255 -21.97 2.50 -10.02
N ARG A 256 -22.30 3.61 -10.67
CA ARG A 256 -23.43 3.67 -11.62
C ARG A 256 -23.17 2.83 -12.87
N ASP A 257 -21.95 2.86 -13.41
CA ASP A 257 -21.58 2.07 -14.59
C ASP A 257 -21.65 0.57 -14.31
N GLN A 258 -21.13 0.14 -13.15
CA GLN A 258 -21.10 -1.26 -12.72
C GLN A 258 -22.37 -1.72 -11.97
N GLN A 259 -23.38 -0.85 -11.85
CA GLN A 259 -24.62 -1.12 -11.09
C GLN A 259 -24.38 -1.55 -9.63
N ILE A 260 -23.33 -1.01 -9.00
CA ILE A 260 -23.05 -1.20 -7.58
C ILE A 260 -24.04 -0.36 -6.78
N THR A 261 -24.80 -1.01 -5.90
CA THR A 261 -25.87 -0.38 -5.11
C THR A 261 -25.33 0.42 -3.94
N LEU A 262 -26.19 1.29 -3.38
CA LEU A 262 -25.91 2.08 -2.20
C LEU A 262 -25.43 1.22 -1.01
N ASP A 263 -25.91 -0.01 -0.86
CA ASP A 263 -25.50 -0.90 0.23
C ASP A 263 -24.09 -1.48 0.07
N ASP A 264 -23.40 -1.21 -1.05
CA ASP A 264 -22.06 -1.73 -1.34
C ASP A 264 -21.10 -0.67 -1.91
N VAL A 265 -21.17 0.57 -1.40
CA VAL A 265 -20.26 1.66 -1.82
C VAL A 265 -18.80 1.25 -1.71
N ASP A 266 -18.46 0.45 -0.71
CA ASP A 266 -17.13 -0.12 -0.52
C ASP A 266 -16.59 -0.86 -1.75
N ALA A 267 -17.45 -1.58 -2.50
CA ALA A 267 -17.03 -2.23 -3.73
C ALA A 267 -16.62 -1.22 -4.81
N ALA A 268 -17.34 -0.09 -4.93
CA ALA A 268 -16.99 0.96 -5.88
C ALA A 268 -15.68 1.68 -5.50
N ILE A 269 -15.50 1.99 -4.21
CA ILE A 269 -14.25 2.58 -3.69
C ILE A 269 -13.07 1.66 -3.98
N ARG A 270 -13.22 0.36 -3.70
CA ARG A 270 -12.20 -0.65 -3.94
C ARG A 270 -11.89 -0.79 -5.43
N ALA A 271 -12.92 -0.91 -6.27
CA ALA A 271 -12.75 -1.01 -7.72
C ALA A 271 -12.00 0.20 -8.28
N HIS A 272 -12.28 1.41 -7.78
CA HIS A 272 -11.53 2.61 -8.13
C HIS A 272 -10.08 2.57 -7.64
N ARG A 273 -9.85 2.17 -6.37
CA ARG A 273 -8.53 2.15 -5.73
C ARG A 273 -7.58 1.12 -6.33
N VAL A 274 -8.05 -0.09 -6.60
CA VAL A 274 -7.19 -1.22 -7.02
C VAL A 274 -7.44 -1.70 -8.46
N GLY A 275 -8.47 -1.20 -9.14
CA GLY A 275 -8.74 -1.54 -10.54
C GLY A 275 -9.25 -2.97 -10.77
N VAL A 276 -9.69 -3.67 -9.72
CA VAL A 276 -10.16 -5.06 -9.77
C VAL A 276 -11.58 -5.12 -9.19
N SER A 277 -12.50 -5.66 -9.99
CA SER A 277 -13.92 -5.80 -9.61
C SER A 277 -14.21 -7.09 -8.85
N ASP A 278 -13.49 -8.18 -9.13
CA ASP A 278 -13.66 -9.46 -8.43
C ASP A 278 -12.93 -9.42 -7.08
N ASN A 279 -13.68 -9.34 -5.98
CA ASN A 279 -13.14 -9.34 -4.62
C ASN A 279 -13.07 -10.79 -4.09
N PRO A 280 -11.87 -11.39 -3.98
CA PRO A 280 -11.72 -12.74 -3.45
C PRO A 280 -12.32 -12.89 -2.05
N TRP A 281 -12.19 -11.87 -1.19
CA TRP A 281 -12.63 -11.89 0.21
C TRP A 281 -14.15 -12.01 0.40
N ARG A 282 -14.94 -11.81 -0.66
CA ARG A 282 -16.40 -11.93 -0.62
C ARG A 282 -16.94 -13.13 -1.40
N LYS A 283 -16.06 -13.99 -1.92
CA LYS A 283 -16.51 -15.18 -2.64
C LYS A 283 -17.19 -16.15 -1.68
N ASP A 284 -18.36 -16.67 -2.08
CA ASP A 284 -19.19 -17.55 -1.25
C ASP A 284 -18.41 -18.76 -0.71
N TYR A 285 -17.53 -19.34 -1.55
CA TYR A 285 -16.74 -20.51 -1.17
C TYR A 285 -15.81 -20.28 0.03
N LEU A 286 -15.42 -19.03 0.33
CA LEU A 286 -14.45 -18.77 1.41
C LEU A 286 -15.00 -19.14 2.78
N TRP A 287 -16.31 -19.00 3.00
CA TRP A 287 -16.94 -19.39 4.26
C TRP A 287 -16.80 -20.88 4.49
N ASP A 288 -17.14 -21.66 3.47
CA ASP A 288 -17.05 -23.11 3.50
C ASP A 288 -15.59 -23.56 3.60
N ALA A 289 -14.71 -23.02 2.75
CA ALA A 289 -13.29 -23.35 2.73
C ALA A 289 -12.61 -23.07 4.08
N VAL A 290 -12.88 -21.93 4.73
CA VAL A 290 -12.32 -21.62 6.06
C VAL A 290 -12.93 -22.51 7.15
N SER A 291 -14.21 -22.89 7.04
CA SER A 291 -14.85 -23.81 7.99
C SER A 291 -14.28 -25.24 7.87
N GLU A 292 -14.11 -25.73 6.64
CA GLU A 292 -13.51 -27.04 6.32
C GLU A 292 -12.03 -27.08 6.70
N ALA A 293 -11.30 -25.98 6.54
CA ALA A 293 -9.90 -25.87 6.97
C ALA A 293 -9.70 -26.23 8.44
N GLU A 294 -10.67 -25.88 9.29
CA GLU A 294 -10.68 -26.21 10.72
C GLU A 294 -11.25 -27.59 11.01
N LYS A 295 -12.42 -27.94 10.43
CA LYS A 295 -13.17 -29.18 10.73
C LYS A 295 -12.55 -30.43 10.09
N ASP A 296 -12.18 -30.34 8.81
CA ASP A 296 -11.63 -31.46 8.04
C ASP A 296 -10.11 -31.50 8.06
N HIS A 297 -9.52 -30.61 8.87
CA HIS A 297 -8.10 -30.49 9.09
C HIS A 297 -7.33 -30.26 7.78
N VAL A 298 -7.92 -29.62 6.76
CA VAL A 298 -7.29 -29.43 5.44
C VAL A 298 -5.94 -28.73 5.57
N VAL A 299 -5.88 -27.64 6.35
CA VAL A 299 -4.61 -26.95 6.64
C VAL A 299 -3.70 -27.81 7.53
N SER A 300 -4.26 -28.53 8.50
CA SER A 300 -3.48 -29.39 9.40
C SER A 300 -2.92 -30.65 8.73
N ARG A 301 -3.48 -31.12 7.61
CA ARG A 301 -2.90 -32.20 6.77
C ARG A 301 -1.58 -31.75 6.14
N ARG A 302 -1.48 -30.45 5.83
CA ARG A 302 -0.28 -29.84 5.25
C ARG A 302 0.69 -29.32 6.30
N VAL A 303 0.19 -28.76 7.40
CA VAL A 303 0.97 -28.22 8.52
C VAL A 303 0.78 -29.09 9.75
N LEU A 304 1.65 -30.09 9.89
CA LEU A 304 1.56 -31.07 10.96
C LEU A 304 2.16 -30.56 12.28
N GLY A 305 1.52 -30.89 13.41
CA GLY A 305 2.06 -30.64 14.75
C GLY A 305 1.90 -29.21 15.28
N GLN A 306 1.13 -28.35 14.61
CA GLN A 306 1.01 -26.93 14.97
C GLN A 306 -0.45 -26.48 15.23
N PRO A 307 -1.24 -27.18 16.08
CA PRO A 307 -2.67 -26.89 16.23
C PRO A 307 -2.94 -25.46 16.71
N ALA A 308 -2.22 -24.99 17.74
CA ALA A 308 -2.39 -23.64 18.26
C ALA A 308 -2.06 -22.55 17.22
N ALA A 309 -1.05 -22.79 16.39
CA ALA A 309 -0.67 -21.84 15.34
C ALA A 309 -1.71 -21.79 14.22
N VAL A 310 -2.21 -22.95 13.80
CA VAL A 310 -3.27 -23.07 12.77
C VAL A 310 -4.55 -22.41 13.25
N THR A 311 -5.04 -22.74 14.45
CA THR A 311 -6.26 -22.12 15.01
C THR A 311 -6.15 -20.61 15.04
N LYS A 312 -5.03 -20.08 15.55
CA LYS A 312 -4.83 -18.64 15.66
C LYS A 312 -4.74 -17.92 14.31
N ALA A 313 -4.10 -18.54 13.31
CA ALA A 313 -4.06 -17.99 11.97
C ALA A 313 -5.44 -18.02 11.30
N LEU A 314 -6.20 -19.10 11.50
CA LEU A 314 -7.58 -19.20 11.02
C LEU A 314 -8.50 -18.19 11.72
N ASP A 315 -8.31 -17.86 12.99
CA ASP A 315 -9.09 -16.82 13.67
C ASP A 315 -8.86 -15.44 13.04
N VAL A 316 -7.62 -15.12 12.68
CA VAL A 316 -7.31 -13.88 11.94
C VAL A 316 -8.00 -13.90 10.57
N LEU A 317 -7.93 -15.03 9.87
CA LEU A 317 -8.55 -15.18 8.57
C LEU A 317 -10.08 -15.07 8.63
N LYS A 318 -10.73 -15.69 9.63
CA LYS A 318 -12.17 -15.56 9.87
C LYS A 318 -12.54 -14.10 10.05
N ARG A 319 -11.81 -13.34 10.88
CA ARG A 319 -12.04 -11.89 11.04
C ARG A 319 -11.91 -11.13 9.72
N SER A 320 -10.95 -11.49 8.88
CA SER A 320 -10.78 -10.93 7.53
C SER A 320 -11.94 -11.25 6.60
N VAL A 321 -12.45 -12.49 6.61
CA VAL A 321 -13.59 -12.91 5.75
C VAL A 321 -14.88 -12.22 6.19
N VAL A 322 -15.16 -12.17 7.49
CA VAL A 322 -16.39 -11.53 8.02
C VAL A 322 -16.32 -10.00 8.07
N GLY A 323 -15.20 -9.39 7.67
CA GLY A 323 -15.02 -7.93 7.65
C GLY A 323 -14.83 -7.27 9.02
N LEU A 324 -14.49 -8.05 10.06
CA LEU A 324 -14.26 -7.54 11.42
C LEU A 324 -12.79 -7.14 11.68
N SER A 325 -11.94 -7.19 10.66
CA SER A 325 -10.56 -6.72 10.76
C SER A 325 -10.49 -5.24 11.13
N GLY A 326 -9.92 -4.94 12.30
CA GLY A 326 -9.76 -3.56 12.76
C GLY A 326 -11.06 -2.87 13.17
N ALA A 327 -12.16 -3.62 13.38
CA ALA A 327 -13.48 -3.08 13.76
C ALA A 327 -13.47 -2.26 15.06
N GLN A 328 -12.46 -2.44 15.93
CA GLN A 328 -12.26 -1.63 17.12
C GLN A 328 -11.79 -0.19 16.84
N ALA A 329 -11.38 0.12 15.60
CA ALA A 329 -10.98 1.46 15.19
C ALA A 329 -12.07 2.11 14.33
N ARG A 330 -12.30 3.42 14.53
CA ARG A 330 -13.27 4.22 13.77
C ARG A 330 -13.05 4.22 12.25
N SER A 331 -11.86 3.85 11.79
CA SER A 331 -11.52 3.72 10.37
C SER A 331 -10.84 2.37 10.16
N SER A 332 -11.64 1.31 10.10
CA SER A 332 -11.19 -0.04 9.78
C SER A 332 -10.65 -0.15 8.35
N SER A 333 -11.09 0.73 7.45
CA SER A 333 -10.76 0.77 6.02
C SER A 333 -9.27 1.01 5.72
N ARG A 334 -8.48 1.52 6.67
CA ARG A 334 -7.08 1.88 6.41
C ARG A 334 -6.10 0.75 6.61
N ARG A 335 -6.40 -0.30 7.39
CA ARG A 335 -5.39 -1.31 7.72
C ARG A 335 -5.33 -2.46 6.71
N PRO A 336 -4.21 -3.20 6.65
CA PRO A 336 -4.17 -4.45 5.91
C PRO A 336 -5.27 -5.42 6.35
N ARG A 337 -5.72 -6.28 5.45
CA ARG A 337 -6.85 -7.19 5.68
C ARG A 337 -6.64 -8.10 6.89
N GLY A 338 -5.38 -8.42 7.18
CA GLY A 338 -4.94 -9.04 8.42
C GLY A 338 -3.43 -9.01 8.54
N VAL A 339 -2.93 -9.19 9.75
CA VAL A 339 -1.50 -9.19 10.05
C VAL A 339 -1.20 -10.37 10.98
N LEU A 340 -0.14 -11.13 10.69
CA LEU A 340 0.33 -12.26 11.47
C LEU A 340 1.84 -12.18 11.66
N LEU A 341 2.32 -12.46 12.88
CA LEU A 341 3.76 -12.63 13.16
C LEU A 341 4.02 -14.05 13.65
N PHE A 342 4.63 -14.88 12.80
CA PHE A 342 4.97 -16.27 13.06
C PHE A 342 6.35 -16.37 13.70
N VAL A 343 6.42 -16.92 14.92
CA VAL A 343 7.66 -16.99 15.69
C VAL A 343 7.88 -18.41 16.19
N GLY A 344 9.11 -18.91 16.10
CA GLY A 344 9.45 -20.23 16.62
C GLY A 344 10.64 -20.85 15.90
N PRO A 345 10.94 -22.14 16.16
CA PRO A 345 12.09 -22.82 15.59
C PRO A 345 12.09 -22.86 14.06
N THR A 346 13.27 -23.07 13.46
CA THR A 346 13.37 -23.27 12.01
C THR A 346 12.74 -24.61 11.60
N GLY A 347 12.19 -24.66 10.38
CA GLY A 347 11.62 -25.90 9.85
C GLY A 347 10.33 -26.39 10.52
N THR A 348 9.62 -25.55 11.27
CA THR A 348 8.36 -25.91 11.96
C THR A 348 7.09 -25.68 11.14
N GLY A 349 7.21 -25.17 9.90
CA GLY A 349 6.08 -24.98 8.99
C GLY A 349 5.56 -23.54 8.87
N LYS A 350 6.28 -22.52 9.39
CA LYS A 350 5.88 -21.10 9.26
C LYS A 350 5.54 -20.68 7.82
N THR A 351 6.47 -20.88 6.89
CA THR A 351 6.28 -20.60 5.46
C THR A 351 5.20 -21.49 4.84
N GLU A 352 5.04 -22.72 5.32
CA GLU A 352 4.07 -23.67 4.78
C GLU A 352 2.63 -23.30 5.16
N LEU A 353 2.42 -22.81 6.39
CA LEU A 353 1.14 -22.26 6.82
C LEU A 353 0.77 -21.02 5.99
N ALA A 354 1.73 -20.15 5.69
CA ALA A 354 1.49 -18.99 4.82
C ALA A 354 1.05 -19.43 3.40
N LYS A 355 1.71 -20.43 2.81
CA LYS A 355 1.28 -20.98 1.50
C LYS A 355 -0.11 -21.61 1.56
N ALA A 356 -0.38 -22.40 2.59
CA ALA A 356 -1.69 -23.03 2.78
C ALA A 356 -2.81 -21.98 2.89
N ILE A 357 -2.60 -20.90 3.65
CA ILE A 357 -3.55 -19.78 3.75
C ILE A 357 -3.70 -19.06 2.40
N THR A 358 -2.60 -18.89 1.66
CA THR A 358 -2.64 -18.24 0.35
C THR A 358 -3.52 -19.01 -0.62
N GLU A 359 -3.32 -20.33 -0.72
CA GLU A 359 -4.12 -21.19 -1.61
C GLU A 359 -5.58 -21.26 -1.16
N LEU A 360 -5.82 -21.32 0.16
CA LEU A 360 -7.16 -21.33 0.73
C LEU A 360 -7.97 -20.08 0.33
N VAL A 361 -7.33 -18.90 0.34
CA VAL A 361 -8.01 -17.63 0.07
C VAL A 361 -8.06 -17.30 -1.41
N PHE A 362 -6.94 -17.43 -2.11
CA PHE A 362 -6.77 -16.92 -3.46
C PHE A 362 -6.86 -18.00 -4.55
N GLY A 363 -6.98 -19.27 -4.16
CA GLY A 363 -7.12 -20.41 -5.06
C GLY A 363 -5.84 -21.26 -5.19
N GLU A 364 -6.01 -22.47 -5.71
CA GLU A 364 -4.93 -23.44 -5.89
C GLU A 364 -3.82 -22.92 -6.83
N GLY A 365 -2.56 -23.26 -6.52
CA GLY A 365 -1.40 -22.82 -7.30
C GLY A 365 -1.00 -21.35 -7.09
N VAL A 366 -1.76 -20.58 -6.31
CA VAL A 366 -1.40 -19.20 -5.99
C VAL A 366 -0.34 -19.16 -4.88
N ALA A 367 0.84 -18.64 -5.24
CA ALA A 367 1.92 -18.42 -4.28
C ALA A 367 1.86 -17.01 -3.64
N PRO A 368 2.33 -16.88 -2.39
CA PRO A 368 2.45 -15.59 -1.73
C PRO A 368 3.56 -14.73 -2.37
N LEU A 369 3.43 -13.41 -2.27
CA LEU A 369 4.52 -12.49 -2.57
C LEU A 369 5.56 -12.60 -1.45
N ARG A 370 6.66 -13.31 -1.72
CA ARG A 370 7.65 -13.67 -0.71
C ARG A 370 8.90 -12.80 -0.81
N PHE A 371 9.32 -12.25 0.33
CA PHE A 371 10.53 -11.45 0.47
C PHE A 371 11.36 -11.99 1.63
N ASP A 372 12.60 -12.38 1.36
CA ASP A 372 13.56 -12.82 2.38
C ASP A 372 14.31 -11.60 2.93
N MET A 373 14.05 -11.24 4.19
CA MET A 373 14.61 -10.04 4.81
C MET A 373 16.12 -10.14 5.05
N SER A 374 16.71 -11.33 4.99
CA SER A 374 18.16 -11.50 5.01
C SER A 374 18.85 -10.89 3.79
N GLU A 375 18.15 -10.76 2.65
CA GLU A 375 18.67 -10.03 1.47
C GLU A 375 18.59 -8.51 1.64
N PHE A 376 17.77 -8.02 2.58
CA PHE A 376 17.51 -6.60 2.79
C PHE A 376 18.19 -6.05 4.05
N ARG A 377 19.41 -6.57 4.32
CA ARG A 377 20.25 -6.19 5.46
C ARG A 377 21.01 -4.88 5.26
N ALA A 378 21.34 -4.54 4.02
CA ALA A 378 22.18 -3.39 3.70
C ALA A 378 21.34 -2.12 3.52
N ASP A 379 21.93 -0.95 3.83
CA ASP A 379 21.23 0.35 3.78
C ASP A 379 20.57 0.66 2.43
N HIS A 380 21.21 0.29 1.32
CA HIS A 380 20.72 0.55 -0.04
C HIS A 380 19.60 -0.41 -0.49
N SER A 381 19.33 -1.47 0.29
CA SER A 381 18.30 -2.46 -0.06
C SER A 381 16.87 -1.93 0.09
N GLU A 382 16.67 -0.88 0.90
CA GLU A 382 15.39 -0.15 1.01
C GLU A 382 14.91 0.34 -0.36
N ALA A 383 15.83 0.90 -1.16
CA ALA A 383 15.53 1.42 -2.50
C ALA A 383 15.12 0.30 -3.47
N ARG A 384 15.69 -0.92 -3.33
CA ARG A 384 15.29 -2.09 -4.12
C ARG A 384 13.90 -2.57 -3.73
N LEU A 385 13.59 -2.64 -2.44
CA LEU A 385 12.31 -3.14 -1.94
C LEU A 385 11.16 -2.17 -2.25
N ILE A 386 11.35 -0.87 -1.98
CA ILE A 386 10.26 0.13 -1.98
C ILE A 386 10.30 1.01 -3.22
N GLY A 387 11.50 1.36 -3.70
CA GLY A 387 11.75 2.23 -4.85
C GLY A 387 12.72 3.35 -4.48
N ALA A 388 13.71 3.59 -5.34
CA ALA A 388 14.69 4.65 -5.13
C ALA A 388 14.06 6.05 -5.24
N PRO A 389 14.56 7.07 -4.51
CA PRO A 389 14.17 8.47 -4.68
C PRO A 389 14.76 9.07 -5.98
N PRO A 390 14.30 10.25 -6.41
CA PRO A 390 14.83 10.91 -7.62
C PRO A 390 16.34 11.14 -7.51
N GLY A 391 17.07 10.95 -8.62
CA GLY A 391 18.53 11.12 -8.66
C GLY A 391 19.35 9.87 -8.30
N TYR A 392 18.70 8.74 -7.97
CA TYR A 392 19.37 7.47 -7.69
C TYR A 392 19.11 6.41 -8.78
N VAL A 393 20.08 5.52 -8.98
CA VAL A 393 19.95 4.40 -9.93
C VAL A 393 18.77 3.51 -9.53
N GLY A 394 17.90 3.20 -10.49
CA GLY A 394 16.68 2.40 -10.26
C GLY A 394 15.43 3.22 -9.95
N TYR A 395 15.51 4.56 -9.96
CA TYR A 395 14.34 5.45 -9.85
C TYR A 395 13.24 5.04 -10.85
N ASP A 396 13.59 4.75 -12.10
CA ASP A 396 12.65 4.36 -13.17
C ASP A 396 12.21 2.89 -13.15
N ALA A 397 12.74 2.05 -12.23
CA ALA A 397 12.25 0.67 -12.02
C ALA A 397 11.17 0.53 -10.92
N GLY A 398 11.24 1.35 -9.86
CA GLY A 398 10.33 1.27 -8.71
C GLY A 398 10.75 0.14 -7.76
N GLY A 399 9.96 -0.13 -6.72
CA GLY A 399 10.30 -1.16 -5.73
C GLY A 399 9.74 -2.54 -6.07
N GLU A 400 10.43 -3.60 -5.67
CA GLU A 400 9.93 -4.98 -5.80
C GLU A 400 8.61 -5.18 -5.06
N LEU A 401 8.49 -4.68 -3.83
CA LEU A 401 7.27 -4.76 -3.01
C LEU A 401 6.16 -3.90 -3.61
N THR A 402 6.44 -2.64 -3.92
CA THR A 402 5.43 -1.71 -4.43
C THR A 402 4.90 -2.16 -5.79
N ASN A 403 5.77 -2.64 -6.69
CA ASN A 403 5.35 -3.22 -7.95
C ASN A 403 4.57 -4.53 -7.77
N GLY A 404 4.97 -5.40 -6.84
CA GLY A 404 4.28 -6.65 -6.54
C GLY A 404 2.83 -6.42 -6.09
N ILE A 405 2.63 -5.49 -5.16
CA ILE A 405 1.31 -5.11 -4.64
C ILE A 405 0.47 -4.44 -5.71
N ARG A 406 1.05 -3.54 -6.51
CA ARG A 406 0.33 -2.88 -7.62
C ARG A 406 -0.18 -3.89 -8.65
N ARG A 407 0.58 -4.96 -8.92
CA ARG A 407 0.18 -6.04 -9.83
C ARG A 407 -0.83 -7.01 -9.20
N ARG A 408 -0.71 -7.28 -7.90
CA ARG A 408 -1.57 -8.23 -7.17
C ARG A 408 -2.01 -7.64 -5.81
N PRO A 409 -2.99 -6.72 -5.81
CA PRO A 409 -3.46 -6.07 -4.58
C PRO A 409 -4.06 -7.07 -3.57
N PHE A 410 -4.81 -8.05 -4.10
CA PHE A 410 -5.28 -9.22 -3.36
C PHE A 410 -4.17 -10.27 -3.31
N SER A 411 -3.41 -10.26 -2.22
CA SER A 411 -2.31 -11.20 -2.04
C SER A 411 -2.00 -11.44 -0.58
N LEU A 412 -1.34 -12.57 -0.31
CA LEU A 412 -0.58 -12.77 0.91
C LEU A 412 0.84 -12.30 0.67
N VAL A 413 1.34 -11.41 1.53
CA VAL A 413 2.71 -10.91 1.51
C VAL A 413 3.47 -11.56 2.66
N LEU A 414 4.49 -12.34 2.34
CA LEU A 414 5.32 -13.05 3.30
C LEU A 414 6.69 -12.38 3.43
N PHE A 415 6.95 -11.79 4.59
CA PHE A 415 8.26 -11.25 4.97
C PHE A 415 8.97 -12.26 5.86
N ASP A 416 9.87 -13.04 5.27
CA ASP A 416 10.64 -14.05 6.00
C ASP A 416 11.80 -13.42 6.77
N GLU A 417 12.03 -13.89 8.00
CA GLU A 417 13.15 -13.49 8.87
C GLU A 417 13.24 -11.97 9.12
N ILE A 418 12.11 -11.34 9.51
CA ILE A 418 12.04 -9.89 9.74
C ILE A 418 13.11 -9.35 10.68
N ASP A 419 13.59 -10.17 11.61
CA ASP A 419 14.66 -9.80 12.53
C ASP A 419 16.00 -9.49 11.85
N LYS A 420 16.17 -9.91 10.59
CA LYS A 420 17.35 -9.65 9.77
C LYS A 420 17.20 -8.39 8.91
N ALA A 421 16.01 -7.81 8.77
CA ALA A 421 15.83 -6.62 7.93
C ALA A 421 16.63 -5.41 8.44
N HIS A 422 17.01 -4.51 7.54
CA HIS A 422 17.54 -3.21 7.92
C HIS A 422 16.48 -2.37 8.68
N PRO A 423 16.82 -1.67 9.78
CA PRO A 423 15.85 -0.93 10.59
C PRO A 423 14.98 0.09 9.82
N ARG A 424 15.53 0.75 8.79
CA ARG A 424 14.77 1.71 7.96
C ARG A 424 13.60 1.06 7.21
N ILE A 425 13.70 -0.22 6.87
CA ILE A 425 12.59 -0.95 6.25
C ILE A 425 11.48 -1.19 7.27
N LEU A 426 11.84 -1.45 8.53
CA LEU A 426 10.89 -1.64 9.62
C LEU A 426 10.10 -0.36 9.92
N ASP A 427 10.75 0.81 9.81
CA ASP A 427 10.08 2.12 9.93
C ASP A 427 9.00 2.29 8.83
N LYS A 428 9.24 1.76 7.63
CA LYS A 428 8.26 1.78 6.53
C LYS A 428 7.12 0.78 6.77
N PHE A 429 7.40 -0.36 7.40
CA PHE A 429 6.34 -1.30 7.78
C PHE A 429 5.38 -0.74 8.83
N LEU A 430 5.81 0.18 9.70
CA LEU A 430 4.87 0.89 10.57
C LEU A 430 3.79 1.62 9.78
N GLN A 431 4.18 2.33 8.72
CA GLN A 431 3.22 2.99 7.84
C GLN A 431 2.24 1.99 7.22
N VAL A 432 2.73 0.84 6.77
CA VAL A 432 1.88 -0.20 6.17
C VAL A 432 0.92 -0.80 7.21
N LEU A 433 1.36 -1.06 8.43
CA LEU A 433 0.53 -1.62 9.49
C LEU A 433 -0.53 -0.62 10.00
N ASP A 434 -0.23 0.67 9.95
CA ASP A 434 -1.11 1.74 10.47
C ASP A 434 -2.08 2.24 9.43
N GLU A 435 -1.59 2.51 8.22
CA GLU A 435 -2.30 3.20 7.14
C GLU A 435 -2.61 2.30 5.94
N GLY A 436 -2.10 1.05 5.92
CA GLY A 436 -2.33 0.09 4.84
C GLY A 436 -1.91 0.63 3.48
N ARG A 437 -0.91 1.51 3.45
CA ARG A 437 -0.37 2.10 2.23
C ARG A 437 1.13 2.29 2.34
N LEU A 438 1.79 2.34 1.19
CA LEU A 438 3.21 2.65 1.10
C LEU A 438 3.44 3.54 -0.12
N THR A 439 4.21 4.60 0.04
CA THR A 439 4.59 5.49 -1.06
C THR A 439 6.01 5.19 -1.49
N ASP A 440 6.21 4.93 -2.78
CA ASP A 440 7.53 4.72 -3.37
C ASP A 440 8.30 6.04 -3.53
N GLY A 441 9.59 5.96 -3.88
CA GLY A 441 10.44 7.12 -4.07
C GLY A 441 9.99 8.06 -5.21
N ARG A 442 9.04 7.68 -6.06
CA ARG A 442 8.45 8.55 -7.09
C ARG A 442 7.25 9.34 -6.59
N GLY A 443 6.79 9.05 -5.38
CA GLY A 443 5.54 9.57 -4.86
C GLY A 443 4.32 8.74 -5.25
N ALA A 444 4.48 7.57 -5.87
CA ALA A 444 3.34 6.70 -6.17
C ALA A 444 3.00 5.84 -4.97
N THR A 445 1.74 5.90 -4.53
CA THR A 445 1.23 5.14 -3.38
C THR A 445 0.60 3.83 -3.81
N VAL A 446 0.89 2.75 -3.09
CA VAL A 446 0.23 1.44 -3.23
C VAL A 446 -0.54 1.10 -1.97
N SER A 447 -1.66 0.38 -2.11
CA SER A 447 -2.53 -0.02 -0.99
C SER A 447 -2.37 -1.49 -0.64
N PHE A 448 -2.27 -1.78 0.65
CA PHE A 448 -2.21 -3.11 1.28
C PHE A 448 -3.53 -3.50 1.96
N GLN A 449 -4.58 -2.67 1.85
CA GLN A 449 -5.86 -2.89 2.55
C GLN A 449 -6.53 -4.20 2.16
N GLU A 450 -6.25 -4.70 0.96
CA GLU A 450 -6.74 -5.97 0.44
C GLU A 450 -5.74 -7.14 0.61
N SER A 451 -4.59 -6.87 1.22
CA SER A 451 -3.51 -7.84 1.41
C SER A 451 -3.48 -8.42 2.83
N LEU A 452 -3.12 -9.69 2.95
CA LEU A 452 -2.79 -10.34 4.23
C LEU A 452 -1.28 -10.30 4.45
N LEU A 453 -0.83 -9.74 5.56
CA LEU A 453 0.61 -9.64 5.87
C LEU A 453 1.03 -10.74 6.84
N VAL A 454 2.03 -11.51 6.45
CA VAL A 454 2.65 -12.53 7.31
C VAL A 454 4.13 -12.21 7.46
N PHE A 455 4.57 -12.11 8.69
CA PHE A 455 5.97 -11.92 9.06
C PHE A 455 6.46 -13.18 9.74
N THR A 456 7.71 -13.58 9.49
CA THR A 456 8.35 -14.69 10.23
C THR A 456 9.57 -14.19 10.99
N SER A 457 9.79 -14.73 12.19
CA SER A 457 10.99 -14.44 12.97
C SER A 457 11.49 -15.68 13.70
N ASN A 458 12.81 -15.76 13.84
CA ASN A 458 13.49 -16.77 14.66
C ASN A 458 14.10 -16.15 15.93
N ALA A 459 13.72 -14.92 16.31
CA ALA A 459 14.23 -14.24 17.49
C ALA A 459 14.09 -15.09 18.77
N GLY A 460 15.14 -15.12 19.58
CA GLY A 460 15.20 -15.90 20.83
C GLY A 460 15.47 -17.40 20.67
N MET A 461 15.54 -17.93 19.44
CA MET A 461 15.79 -19.36 19.23
C MET A 461 17.22 -19.79 19.53
N ASP A 462 18.21 -18.91 19.36
CA ASP A 462 19.62 -19.28 19.54
C ASP A 462 19.92 -19.74 20.97
N GLU A 463 19.47 -18.97 21.97
CA GLU A 463 19.62 -19.30 23.40
C GLU A 463 18.89 -20.60 23.78
N ILE A 464 17.66 -20.76 23.28
CA ILE A 464 16.84 -21.96 23.53
C ILE A 464 17.51 -23.19 22.93
N ASN A 465 18.00 -23.10 21.68
CA ASN A 465 18.68 -24.19 21.01
C ASN A 465 19.99 -24.57 21.71
N GLU A 466 20.73 -23.60 22.23
CA GLU A 466 21.94 -23.88 23.01
C GLU A 466 21.63 -24.59 24.33
N GLU A 467 20.57 -24.20 25.04
CA GLU A 467 20.12 -24.90 26.24
C GLU A 467 19.70 -26.34 25.94
N ILE A 468 18.96 -26.57 24.86
CA ILE A 468 18.54 -27.92 24.43
C ILE A 468 19.78 -28.77 24.14
N ARG A 469 20.78 -28.23 23.43
CA ARG A 469 22.06 -28.92 23.18
C ARG A 469 22.78 -29.27 24.49
N ARG A 470 22.82 -28.36 25.46
CA ARG A 470 23.42 -28.62 26.78
C ARG A 470 22.69 -29.70 27.58
N LYS A 471 21.39 -29.87 27.39
CA LYS A 471 20.57 -30.93 28.00
C LYS A 471 20.57 -32.26 27.24
N GLY A 472 21.48 -32.42 26.27
CA GLY A 472 21.65 -33.67 25.52
C GLY A 472 20.89 -33.76 24.19
N GLY A 473 20.17 -32.70 23.79
CA GLY A 473 19.59 -32.58 22.44
C GLY A 473 18.43 -33.52 22.11
N GLY A 474 17.98 -34.33 23.07
CA GLY A 474 16.86 -35.27 22.89
C GLY A 474 15.48 -34.63 23.11
N PRO A 475 14.39 -35.36 22.84
CA PRO A 475 13.02 -34.87 23.04
C PRO A 475 12.74 -34.36 24.46
N ASP A 476 13.32 -34.99 25.49
CA ASP A 476 13.16 -34.62 26.90
C ASP A 476 13.85 -33.29 27.26
N ALA A 477 14.76 -32.81 26.42
CA ALA A 477 15.43 -31.52 26.59
C ALA A 477 14.58 -30.33 26.11
N LEU A 478 13.50 -30.60 25.36
CA LEU A 478 12.63 -29.55 24.81
C LEU A 478 11.83 -28.87 25.94
N PRO A 479 11.71 -27.52 25.92
CA PRO A 479 10.78 -26.84 26.82
C PRO A 479 9.34 -27.26 26.52
N THR A 480 8.43 -27.06 27.49
CA THR A 480 6.99 -27.17 27.21
C THR A 480 6.57 -26.07 26.24
N TYR A 481 5.42 -26.24 25.55
CA TYR A 481 4.91 -25.22 24.64
C TYR A 481 4.65 -23.88 25.35
N GLU A 482 4.14 -23.91 26.58
CA GLU A 482 3.90 -22.71 27.40
C GLU A 482 5.21 -21.99 27.72
N GLU A 483 6.24 -22.74 28.11
CA GLU A 483 7.56 -22.19 28.41
C GLU A 483 8.24 -21.61 27.16
N LEU A 484 8.16 -22.32 26.03
CA LEU A 484 8.63 -21.83 24.74
C LEU A 484 7.91 -20.53 24.35
N SER A 485 6.57 -20.53 24.43
CA SER A 485 5.75 -19.37 24.09
C SER A 485 6.09 -18.15 24.93
N ARG A 486 6.27 -18.35 26.24
CA ARG A 486 6.66 -17.30 27.18
C ARG A 486 8.03 -16.71 26.83
N ARG A 487 9.02 -17.57 26.58
CA ARG A 487 10.39 -17.16 26.24
C ARG A 487 10.47 -16.44 24.90
N LEU A 488 9.80 -16.94 23.87
CA LEU A 488 9.81 -16.30 22.55
C LEU A 488 9.11 -14.94 22.59
N ARG A 489 8.01 -14.81 23.33
CA ARG A 489 7.35 -13.51 23.53
C ARG A 489 8.26 -12.52 24.25
N ALA A 490 8.97 -12.96 25.29
CA ALA A 490 9.95 -12.11 25.98
C ALA A 490 11.10 -11.71 25.06
N ALA A 491 11.62 -12.63 24.23
CA ALA A 491 12.68 -12.33 23.27
C ALA A 491 12.23 -11.32 22.20
N LEU A 492 11.00 -11.43 21.69
CA LEU A 492 10.43 -10.43 20.77
C LEU A 492 10.30 -9.06 21.45
N GLU A 493 9.85 -9.04 22.70
CA GLU A 493 9.76 -7.80 23.48
C GLU A 493 11.14 -7.15 23.62
N THR A 494 12.16 -7.91 24.01
CA THR A 494 13.55 -7.42 24.05
C THR A 494 14.01 -6.90 22.68
N TYR A 495 13.78 -7.66 21.61
CA TYR A 495 14.18 -7.28 20.26
C TYR A 495 13.52 -5.97 19.81
N PHE A 496 12.20 -5.85 19.88
CA PHE A 496 11.50 -4.65 19.41
C PHE A 496 11.68 -3.44 20.34
N VAL A 497 11.70 -3.65 21.66
CA VAL A 497 11.76 -2.54 22.64
C VAL A 497 13.19 -2.08 22.90
N SER A 498 14.12 -3.02 23.11
CA SER A 498 15.47 -2.71 23.58
C SER A 498 16.48 -2.61 22.44
N GLU A 499 16.45 -3.54 21.48
CA GLU A 499 17.43 -3.58 20.38
C GLU A 499 17.04 -2.63 19.25
N LEU A 500 15.83 -2.79 18.70
CA LEU A 500 15.32 -1.93 17.62
C LEU A 500 14.87 -0.56 18.12
N ARG A 501 14.49 -0.43 19.40
CA ARG A 501 13.90 0.79 19.98
C ARG A 501 12.66 1.26 19.20
N ARG A 502 11.78 0.30 18.91
CA ARG A 502 10.51 0.47 18.17
C ARG A 502 9.37 -0.32 18.85
N PRO A 503 9.02 -0.01 20.12
CA PRO A 503 7.92 -0.67 20.82
C PRO A 503 6.58 -0.61 20.07
N GLU A 504 6.38 0.42 19.24
CA GLU A 504 5.19 0.62 18.41
C GLU A 504 4.96 -0.52 17.41
N LEU A 505 6.01 -1.14 16.85
CA LEU A 505 5.87 -2.29 15.93
C LEU A 505 5.25 -3.48 16.64
N LEU A 506 5.74 -3.78 17.85
CA LEU A 506 5.21 -4.86 18.68
C LEU A 506 3.73 -4.63 19.03
N ASN A 507 3.36 -3.38 19.35
CA ASN A 507 1.98 -3.01 19.63
C ASN A 507 1.06 -3.21 18.42
N ARG A 508 1.55 -3.03 17.18
CA ARG A 508 0.76 -3.29 15.96
C ARG A 508 0.57 -4.76 15.66
N PHE A 509 1.54 -5.61 16.01
CA PHE A 509 1.33 -7.05 15.99
C PHE A 509 0.34 -7.48 17.08
N GLY A 510 0.48 -6.94 18.30
CA GLY A 510 -0.41 -7.19 19.42
C GLY A 510 -0.63 -8.69 19.66
N ASP A 511 -1.90 -9.09 19.72
CA ASP A 511 -2.27 -10.50 19.90
C ASP A 511 -2.09 -11.36 18.65
N ASN A 512 -1.68 -10.82 17.50
CA ASN A 512 -1.49 -11.59 16.27
C ASN A 512 -0.12 -12.31 16.20
N ILE A 513 0.62 -12.37 17.32
CA ILE A 513 1.83 -13.19 17.46
C ILE A 513 1.44 -14.66 17.61
N VAL A 514 1.86 -15.47 16.64
CA VAL A 514 1.60 -16.90 16.55
C VAL A 514 2.88 -17.68 16.82
N VAL A 515 2.90 -18.43 17.90
CA VAL A 515 4.06 -19.26 18.29
C VAL A 515 3.95 -20.63 17.63
N PHE A 516 5.04 -21.05 16.99
CA PHE A 516 5.22 -22.39 16.44
C PHE A 516 6.03 -23.23 17.43
N ASP A 517 5.52 -24.42 17.73
CA ASP A 517 6.19 -25.38 18.61
C ASP A 517 7.27 -26.15 17.85
N PHE A 518 8.17 -26.81 18.59
CA PHE A 518 9.03 -27.84 18.01
C PHE A 518 8.20 -28.97 17.40
N ILE A 519 8.76 -29.64 16.40
CA ILE A 519 8.12 -30.82 15.81
C ILE A 519 8.29 -32.00 16.77
N ARG A 520 7.29 -32.23 17.62
CA ARG A 520 7.28 -33.29 18.64
C ARG A 520 6.73 -34.60 18.08
N SER A 521 7.18 -35.72 18.63
CA SER A 521 6.61 -37.05 18.33
C SER A 521 5.08 -37.06 18.52
N PRO A 522 4.29 -37.68 17.63
CA PRO A 522 4.69 -38.54 16.49
C PRO A 522 4.85 -37.81 15.15
N VAL A 523 4.92 -36.47 15.15
CA VAL A 523 4.89 -35.66 13.92
C VAL A 523 6.10 -35.88 13.00
N PRO A 524 7.35 -35.99 13.47
CA PRO A 524 8.48 -36.29 12.61
C PRO A 524 8.28 -37.57 11.78
N GLN A 525 7.67 -38.60 12.39
CA GLN A 525 7.38 -39.87 11.72
C GLN A 525 6.31 -39.71 10.64
N GLN A 526 5.28 -38.89 10.90
CA GLN A 526 4.26 -38.57 9.89
C GLN A 526 4.87 -37.80 8.70
N ILE A 527 5.78 -36.85 8.96
CA ILE A 527 6.49 -36.13 7.90
C ILE A 527 7.33 -37.10 7.06
N PHE A 528 8.07 -38.00 7.71
CA PHE A 528 8.84 -39.04 7.02
C PHE A 528 7.93 -39.93 6.17
N ASP A 529 6.81 -40.41 6.71
CA ASP A 529 5.90 -41.31 5.99
C ASP A 529 5.28 -40.63 4.76
N ASN A 530 4.88 -39.36 4.89
CA ASN A 530 4.35 -38.58 3.77
C ASN A 530 5.40 -38.36 2.67
N GLN A 531 6.63 -37.98 3.05
CA GLN A 531 7.71 -37.78 2.08
C GLN A 531 8.11 -39.08 1.39
N LEU A 532 8.14 -40.20 2.12
CA LEU A 532 8.41 -41.52 1.56
C LEU A 532 7.32 -41.94 0.56
N GLY A 533 6.05 -41.60 0.82
CA GLY A 533 4.94 -41.80 -0.12
C GLY A 533 5.22 -41.15 -1.47
N PHE A 534 5.63 -39.88 -1.49
CA PHE A 534 6.00 -39.18 -2.74
C PHE A 534 7.19 -39.83 -3.45
N VAL A 535 8.16 -40.38 -2.71
CA VAL A 535 9.29 -41.11 -3.29
C VAL A 535 8.81 -42.39 -3.96
N ILE A 536 7.91 -43.15 -3.33
CA ILE A 536 7.34 -44.38 -3.89
C ILE A 536 6.57 -44.07 -5.18
N GLU A 537 5.66 -43.09 -5.14
CA GLU A 537 4.88 -42.65 -6.30
C GLU A 537 5.81 -42.23 -7.45
N ARG A 538 6.86 -41.45 -7.15
CA ARG A 538 7.80 -41.00 -8.17
C ARG A 538 8.64 -42.13 -8.78
N VAL A 539 8.98 -43.16 -8.01
CA VAL A 539 9.64 -44.36 -8.56
C VAL A 539 8.70 -45.11 -9.49
N GLU A 540 7.43 -45.28 -9.11
CA GLU A 540 6.43 -45.93 -9.95
C GLU A 540 6.23 -45.16 -11.26
N GLU A 541 6.04 -43.83 -11.19
CA GLU A 541 5.85 -42.97 -12.38
C GLU A 541 7.06 -42.96 -13.33
N GLN A 542 8.28 -42.94 -12.81
CA GLN A 542 9.49 -42.74 -13.61
C GLN A 542 10.15 -44.06 -14.05
N GLN A 543 10.01 -45.13 -13.26
CA GLN A 543 10.65 -46.42 -13.52
C GLN A 543 9.65 -47.52 -13.90
N GLY A 544 8.34 -47.27 -13.76
CA GLY A 544 7.31 -48.29 -14.01
C GLY A 544 7.32 -49.43 -12.99
N ALA A 545 7.97 -49.25 -11.84
CA ALA A 545 8.20 -50.30 -10.86
C ALA A 545 7.55 -49.98 -9.52
N ALA A 546 6.79 -50.93 -8.98
CA ALA A 546 6.16 -50.79 -7.67
C ALA A 546 7.21 -50.98 -6.57
N LEU A 547 7.35 -50.01 -5.67
CA LEU A 547 8.33 -50.05 -4.58
C LEU A 547 7.66 -50.33 -3.23
N THR A 548 8.19 -51.31 -2.51
CA THR A 548 7.76 -51.68 -1.15
C THR A 548 8.96 -51.75 -0.20
N PHE A 549 8.69 -51.66 1.10
CA PHE A 549 9.73 -51.69 2.13
C PHE A 549 9.43 -52.78 3.15
N ALA A 550 10.43 -53.62 3.45
CA ALA A 550 10.34 -54.54 4.57
C ALA A 550 10.26 -53.76 5.91
N PRO A 551 9.58 -54.31 6.94
CA PRO A 551 9.32 -53.58 8.19
C PRO A 551 10.59 -53.09 8.93
N GLU A 552 11.65 -53.90 8.93
CA GLU A 552 12.89 -53.59 9.66
C GLU A 552 13.67 -52.42 9.03
N PRO A 553 14.05 -52.44 7.73
CA PRO A 553 14.65 -51.29 7.05
C PRO A 553 13.81 -50.01 7.18
N LEU A 554 12.48 -50.11 7.04
CA LEU A 554 11.58 -48.97 7.15
C LEU A 554 11.65 -48.32 8.54
N ALA A 555 11.61 -49.14 9.60
CA ALA A 555 11.71 -48.66 10.97
C ALA A 555 13.07 -48.00 11.27
N ALA A 556 14.16 -48.62 10.79
CA ALA A 556 15.51 -48.09 10.97
C ALA A 556 15.71 -46.72 10.29
N MET A 557 15.28 -46.59 9.03
CA MET A 557 15.31 -45.33 8.30
C MET A 557 14.45 -44.27 8.97
N ARG A 558 13.22 -44.62 9.36
CA ARG A 558 12.32 -43.70 10.07
C ARG A 558 12.97 -43.19 11.34
N GLN A 559 13.54 -44.06 12.16
CA GLN A 559 14.21 -43.66 13.41
C GLN A 559 15.40 -42.73 13.13
N ALA A 560 16.26 -43.09 12.17
CA ALA A 560 17.46 -42.31 11.82
C ALA A 560 17.10 -40.88 11.35
N CYS A 561 16.04 -40.74 10.55
CA CYS A 561 15.58 -39.44 10.05
C CYS A 561 14.81 -38.60 11.08
N THR A 562 14.27 -39.19 12.14
CA THR A 562 13.31 -38.52 13.05
C THR A 562 13.80 -38.28 14.47
N GLN A 563 14.97 -38.81 14.84
CA GLN A 563 15.47 -38.76 16.22
C GLN A 563 15.93 -37.38 16.72
N ASN A 564 16.27 -36.43 15.83
CA ASN A 564 16.82 -35.13 16.23
C ASN A 564 15.73 -34.05 16.24
N PRO A 565 15.23 -33.61 17.42
CA PRO A 565 14.14 -32.63 17.50
C PRO A 565 14.53 -31.21 17.06
N LEU A 566 15.83 -30.87 17.05
CA LEU A 566 16.31 -29.54 16.63
C LEU A 566 16.32 -29.36 15.11
N MET A 567 16.19 -30.44 14.34
CA MET A 567 16.26 -30.43 12.87
C MET A 567 14.95 -29.96 12.22
N GLY A 568 13.83 -30.01 12.95
CA GLY A 568 12.50 -29.68 12.43
C GLY A 568 12.08 -30.54 11.23
N GLY A 569 10.98 -30.18 10.56
CA GLY A 569 10.46 -30.93 9.41
C GLY A 569 11.36 -30.82 8.16
N ARG A 570 12.02 -29.68 7.96
CA ARG A 570 13.00 -29.52 6.86
C ARG A 570 14.19 -30.46 7.02
N GLY A 571 14.68 -30.65 8.25
CA GLY A 571 15.80 -31.55 8.48
C GLY A 571 15.44 -33.02 8.28
N VAL A 572 14.19 -33.44 8.49
CA VAL A 572 13.73 -34.79 8.10
C VAL A 572 13.90 -35.01 6.60
N GLY A 573 13.50 -34.04 5.77
CA GLY A 573 13.67 -34.11 4.32
C GLY A 573 15.13 -34.17 3.89
N ASN A 574 15.99 -33.31 4.47
CA ASN A 574 17.42 -33.31 4.18
C ASN A 574 18.09 -34.65 4.58
N LEU A 575 17.69 -35.23 5.71
CA LEU A 575 18.18 -36.55 6.12
C LEU A 575 17.63 -37.65 5.22
N MET A 576 16.37 -37.55 4.77
CA MET A 576 15.79 -38.51 3.83
C MET A 576 16.55 -38.54 2.51
N GLU A 577 17.04 -37.40 2.02
CA GLU A 577 17.87 -37.34 0.81
C GLU A 577 19.11 -38.23 0.95
N SER A 578 19.91 -38.00 2.00
CA SER A 578 21.16 -38.76 2.22
C SER A 578 20.97 -40.20 2.70
N LEU A 579 19.93 -40.48 3.50
CA LEU A 579 19.73 -41.77 4.15
C LEU A 579 18.76 -42.72 3.42
N VAL A 580 17.93 -42.20 2.51
CA VAL A 580 16.90 -42.98 1.80
C VAL A 580 17.00 -42.80 0.30
N ILE A 581 16.95 -41.56 -0.21
CA ILE A 581 16.88 -41.30 -1.65
C ILE A 581 18.20 -41.68 -2.34
N ASP A 582 19.33 -41.21 -1.82
CA ASP A 582 20.66 -41.52 -2.34
C ASP A 582 20.96 -43.03 -2.41
N PRO A 583 20.78 -43.82 -1.34
CA PRO A 583 20.98 -45.27 -1.41
C PRO A 583 19.97 -45.97 -2.30
N LEU A 584 18.71 -45.53 -2.33
CA LEU A 584 17.69 -46.07 -3.22
C LEU A 584 18.07 -45.82 -4.69
N ALA A 585 18.51 -44.61 -5.02
CA ALA A 585 18.94 -44.24 -6.37
C ALA A 585 20.13 -45.08 -6.84
N ARG A 586 21.13 -45.30 -5.98
CA ARG A 586 22.26 -46.21 -6.27
C ARG A 586 21.78 -47.64 -6.53
N ALA A 587 20.91 -48.16 -5.66
CA ALA A 587 20.42 -49.53 -5.79
C ALA A 587 19.53 -49.71 -7.02
N LEU A 588 18.68 -48.75 -7.37
CA LEU A 588 17.86 -48.76 -8.60
C LEU A 588 18.74 -48.68 -9.85
N PHE A 589 19.79 -47.84 -9.83
CA PHE A 589 20.73 -47.71 -10.92
C PHE A 589 21.48 -49.02 -11.22
N GLU A 590 21.92 -49.72 -10.17
CA GLU A 590 22.55 -51.04 -10.31
C GLU A 590 21.57 -52.12 -10.76
N LEU A 591 20.33 -52.09 -10.26
CA LEU A 591 19.32 -53.10 -10.57
C LEU A 591 18.73 -52.97 -11.97
N GLN A 592 18.62 -51.74 -12.50
CA GLN A 592 17.97 -51.41 -13.78
C GLN A 592 16.56 -52.04 -13.88
N PRO A 593 15.58 -51.54 -13.09
CA PRO A 593 14.24 -52.09 -13.08
C PRO A 593 13.54 -51.93 -14.44
N ARG A 594 12.58 -52.82 -14.69
CA ARG A 594 11.73 -52.83 -15.88
C ARG A 594 10.31 -52.48 -15.50
N ASP A 595 9.56 -51.99 -16.48
CA ASP A 595 8.14 -51.71 -16.34
C ASP A 595 7.38 -52.97 -15.87
N GLY A 596 6.60 -52.83 -14.81
CA GLY A 596 5.90 -53.91 -14.12
C GLY A 596 6.69 -54.64 -13.02
N ASP A 597 7.98 -54.32 -12.80
CA ASP A 597 8.76 -54.92 -11.72
C ASP A 597 8.16 -54.58 -10.34
N ARG A 598 8.20 -55.53 -9.41
CA ARG A 598 7.89 -55.32 -7.99
C ARG A 598 9.17 -55.37 -7.19
N LEU A 599 9.54 -54.25 -6.59
CA LEU A 599 10.76 -54.08 -5.83
C LEU A 599 10.45 -54.04 -4.34
N GLU A 600 11.26 -54.73 -3.55
CA GLU A 600 11.21 -54.67 -2.10
C GLU A 600 12.59 -54.31 -1.54
N VAL A 601 12.63 -53.26 -0.71
CA VAL A 601 13.81 -52.94 0.10
C VAL A 601 13.85 -53.88 1.30
N THR A 602 14.81 -54.81 1.28
CA THR A 602 14.95 -55.84 2.33
C THR A 602 16.06 -55.55 3.33
N GLY A 603 16.98 -54.63 3.00
CA GLY A 603 18.10 -54.27 3.86
C GLY A 603 18.42 -52.79 3.78
N TRP A 604 18.80 -52.22 4.93
CA TRP A 604 19.32 -50.86 5.04
C TRP A 604 20.44 -50.84 6.09
N THR A 605 21.58 -50.25 5.75
CA THR A 605 22.68 -50.05 6.71
C THR A 605 23.27 -48.66 6.56
N HIS A 606 23.71 -48.07 7.67
CA HIS A 606 24.39 -46.78 7.69
C HIS A 606 25.72 -46.92 8.42
N VAL A 607 26.82 -46.98 7.66
CA VAL A 607 28.18 -47.21 8.17
C VAL A 607 29.11 -46.14 7.62
N GLY A 608 29.89 -45.51 8.50
CA GLY A 608 30.89 -44.52 8.08
C GLY A 608 30.32 -43.27 7.40
N GLY A 609 29.06 -42.92 7.68
CA GLY A 609 28.37 -41.77 7.06
C GLY A 609 27.79 -42.06 5.67
N VAL A 610 27.84 -43.31 5.20
CA VAL A 610 27.24 -43.73 3.92
C VAL A 610 26.11 -44.72 4.19
N ALA A 611 24.92 -44.38 3.72
CA ALA A 611 23.79 -45.30 3.73
C ALA A 611 23.83 -46.21 2.49
N THR A 612 23.49 -47.48 2.66
CA THR A 612 23.34 -48.47 1.60
C THR A 612 22.02 -49.21 1.74
N MET A 613 21.42 -49.57 0.60
CA MET A 613 20.14 -50.29 0.55
C MET A 613 20.26 -51.52 -0.33
N THR A 614 19.58 -52.58 0.08
CA THR A 614 19.46 -53.82 -0.70
C THR A 614 18.05 -53.89 -1.27
N LEU A 615 17.95 -53.95 -2.60
CA LEU A 615 16.70 -54.15 -3.34
C LEU A 615 16.60 -55.60 -3.84
N THR A 616 15.41 -56.16 -3.76
CA THR A 616 15.07 -57.47 -4.34
C THR A 616 13.89 -57.34 -5.28
N ARG A 617 13.89 -58.10 -6.38
CA ARG A 617 12.73 -58.24 -7.27
C ARG A 617 11.84 -59.35 -6.72
N ARG A 618 10.54 -59.07 -6.61
CA ARG A 618 9.50 -60.01 -6.18
C ARG A 618 8.77 -60.65 -7.35
#